data_AF-A0A7C2AF51-F1
#
_entry.id   AF-A0A7C2AF51-F1
#
_cell.length_a   1.000
_cell.length_b   1.000
_cell.length_c   1.000
_cell.angle_alpha   90.00
_cell.angle_beta   90.00
_cell.angle_gamma   90.00
#
_symmetry.space_group_name_H-M   'P 1'
#
loop_
_entity.id
_entity.type
_entity.pdbx_description
1 polymer ?
#
loop_
_entity_poly.entity_id
_entity_poly.type
_entity_poly.pdbx_seq_one_letter_code
_entity_poly.pdbx_strand_id
1 'polypeptide(L)' 'MMTLDQALDTVMQLSLEQREMLINIVQHRDIENRRREMAKEAREAIADFHAGKLKPQSTQEIISTLHQSLNEVGD' A
#
# COMPACT_ATOMS: atom_id res chain seq x y z
N MET A 1 -22.39 -5.81 -4.94
CA MET A 1 -21.40 -5.07 -4.14
C MET A 1 -22.04 -4.80 -2.80
N MET A 2 -21.38 -5.16 -1.70
CA MET A 2 -21.89 -4.93 -0.35
C MET A 2 -21.44 -3.55 0.11
N THR A 3 -22.32 -2.80 0.78
CA THR A 3 -21.97 -1.49 1.35
C THR A 3 -21.19 -1.65 2.64
N LEU A 4 -20.46 -0.60 3.04
CA LEU A 4 -19.74 -0.60 4.32
C LEU A 4 -20.68 -0.79 5.52
N ASP A 5 -21.85 -0.13 5.48
CA ASP A 5 -22.86 -0.25 6.55
C ASP A 5 -23.38 -1.69 6.68
N GLN A 6 -23.70 -2.34 5.56
CA GLN A 6 -24.10 -3.75 5.57
C GLN A 6 -22.99 -4.67 6.11
N ALA A 7 -21.72 -4.34 5.83
CA ALA A 7 -20.59 -5.07 6.38
C ALA A 7 -20.45 -4.89 7.88
N LEU A 8 -20.63 -3.67 8.37
CA LEU A 8 -20.61 -3.38 9.79
C LEU A 8 -21.72 -4.15 10.51
N ASP A 9 -22.95 -4.12 9.98
CA ASP A 9 -24.09 -4.85 10.55
C ASP A 9 -23.81 -6.36 10.66
N THR A 10 -23.18 -6.93 9.64
CA THR A 10 -22.81 -8.35 9.62
C THR A 10 -21.72 -8.67 10.65
N VAL A 11 -20.70 -7.81 10.77
CA VAL A 11 -19.63 -7.97 11.76
C VAL A 11 -20.17 -7.85 13.18
N MET A 12 -21.17 -6.98 13.41
CA MET A 12 -21.79 -6.79 14.70
C MET A 12 -22.63 -8.00 15.17
N GLN A 13 -22.98 -8.94 14.27
CA GLN A 13 -23.61 -10.21 14.64
C GLN A 13 -22.63 -11.25 15.22
N LEU A 14 -21.33 -11.04 15.06
CA LEU A 14 -20.29 -11.92 15.62
C LEU A 14 -20.10 -11.67 17.11
N SER A 15 -19.66 -12.70 17.85
CA SER A 15 -19.25 -12.53 19.24
C SER A 15 -18.06 -11.56 19.35
N LEU A 16 -17.80 -11.01 20.54
CA LEU A 16 -16.65 -10.13 20.75
C LEU A 16 -15.33 -10.80 20.34
N GLU A 17 -15.12 -12.04 20.79
CA GLU A 17 -13.93 -12.84 20.45
C GLU A 17 -13.80 -13.08 18.93
N GLN A 18 -14.91 -13.37 18.25
CA GLN A 18 -14.92 -13.56 16.80
C GLN A 18 -14.62 -12.25 16.05
N ARG A 19 -15.07 -11.10 16.57
CA ARG A 19 -14.73 -9.79 15.99
C ARG A 19 -13.24 -9.48 16.14
N GLU A 20 -12.65 -9.77 17.30
CA GLU A 20 -11.20 -9.61 17.52
C GLU A 20 -10.38 -10.50 16.57
N MET A 21 -10.81 -11.76 16.39
CA MET A 21 -10.19 -12.67 15.43
C MET A 21 -10.32 -12.15 13.99
N LEU A 22 -11.50 -11.64 13.61
CA LEU A 22 -11.73 -11.08 12.28
C LEU A 22 -10.81 -9.88 12.02
N ILE A 23 -10.66 -8.97 12.97
CA ILE A 23 -9.76 -7.82 12.88
C ILE A 23 -8.33 -8.30 12.58
N ASN A 24 -7.86 -9.29 13.34
CA ASN A 24 -6.52 -9.85 13.15
C ASN A 24 -6.35 -10.46 11.75
N ILE A 25 -7.33 -11.22 11.26
CA ILE A 25 -7.29 -11.83 9.92
C ILE A 25 -7.25 -10.77 8.83
N VAL A 26 -8.09 -9.74 8.92
CA VAL A 26 -8.15 -8.66 7.93
C VAL A 26 -6.82 -7.91 7.89
N GLN A 27 -6.27 -7.54 9.05
CA GLN A 27 -4.97 -6.86 9.13
C GLN A 27 -3.84 -7.67 8.47
N HIS A 28 -3.76 -8.97 8.73
CA HIS A 28 -2.75 -9.82 8.09
C HIS A 28 -2.93 -9.87 6.58
N ARG A 29 -4.16 -9.99 6.08
CA ARG A 29 -4.44 -10.00 4.65
C ARG A 29 -4.06 -8.67 3.99
N ASP A 30 -4.31 -7.54 4.64
CA ASP A 30 -3.95 -6.23 4.12
C ASP A 30 -2.43 -6.04 4.05
N ILE A 31 -1.69 -6.51 5.06
CA ILE A 31 -0.22 -6.51 5.05
C ILE A 31 0.29 -7.35 3.88
N GLU A 32 -0.24 -8.56 3.69
CA GLU A 32 0.18 -9.43 2.58
C GLU A 32 -0.21 -8.86 1.21
N ASN A 33 -1.35 -8.18 1.09
CA ASN A 33 -1.71 -7.45 -0.12
C ASN A 33 -0.71 -6.34 -0.42
N ARG A 34 -0.39 -5.50 0.57
CA ARG A 34 0.61 -4.43 0.40
C ARG A 34 1.97 -4.99 0.01
N ARG A 35 2.41 -6.10 0.62
CA ARG A 35 3.66 -6.78 0.25
C ARG A 35 3.65 -7.26 -1.20
N ARG A 36 2.53 -7.80 -1.68
CA ARG A 36 2.39 -8.23 -3.07
C ARG A 36 2.46 -7.07 -4.06
N GLU A 37 1.80 -5.95 -3.75
CA GLU A 37 1.88 -4.74 -4.58
C GLU A 37 3.32 -4.19 -4.60
N MET A 38 3.97 -4.04 -3.45
CA MET A 38 5.38 -3.61 -3.38
C MET A 38 6.31 -4.53 -4.18
N ALA A 39 6.11 -5.86 -4.10
CA ALA A 39 6.90 -6.81 -4.86
C ALA A 39 6.65 -6.71 -6.37
N LYS A 40 5.42 -6.36 -6.78
CA LYS A 40 5.08 -6.13 -8.19
C LYS A 40 5.74 -4.85 -8.69
N GLU A 41 5.59 -3.74 -7.97
CA GLU A 41 6.22 -2.46 -8.29
C GLU A 41 7.74 -2.60 -8.39
N ALA A 42 8.38 -3.29 -7.44
CA ALA A 42 9.82 -3.53 -7.48
C ALA A 42 10.25 -4.34 -8.71
N ARG A 43 9.48 -5.38 -9.09
CA ARG A 43 9.75 -6.18 -10.30
C ARG A 43 9.62 -5.33 -11.56
N GLU A 44 8.61 -4.47 -11.64
CA GLU A 44 8.40 -3.56 -12.76
C GLU A 44 9.54 -2.54 -12.86
N ALA A 45 9.94 -1.93 -11.74
CA ALA A 45 11.06 -0.98 -11.69
C ALA A 45 12.39 -1.61 -12.14
N ILE A 46 12.68 -2.83 -11.69
CA ILE A 46 13.89 -3.57 -12.11
C ILE A 46 13.84 -3.90 -13.62
N ALA A 47 12.68 -4.30 -14.13
CA ALA A 47 12.52 -4.60 -15.55
C ALA A 47 12.72 -3.33 -16.41
N ASP A 48 12.17 -2.20 -15.99
CA ASP A 48 12.32 -0.93 -16.69
C ASP A 48 13.75 -0.38 -16.64
N PHE A 49 14.47 -0.62 -15.55
CA PHE A 49 15.91 -0.33 -15.45
C PHE A 49 16.69 -1.14 -16.49
N HIS A 50 16.52 -2.47 -16.52
CA HIS A 50 17.21 -3.33 -17.48
C HIS A 50 16.81 -3.05 -18.94
N ALA A 51 15.57 -2.63 -19.18
CA ALA A 51 15.10 -2.22 -20.51
C ALA A 51 15.62 -0.84 -20.94
N GLY A 52 16.38 -0.13 -20.11
CA GLY A 52 16.93 1.19 -20.40
C GLY A 52 15.88 2.31 -20.48
N LYS A 53 14.68 2.08 -19.93
CA LYS A 53 13.59 3.06 -19.91
C LYS A 53 13.80 4.15 -18.86
N LEU A 54 14.59 3.85 -17.83
CA LEU A 54 14.91 4.79 -16.76
C LEU A 54 16.07 5.70 -17.18
N LYS A 55 15.86 7.01 -17.07
CA LYS A 55 16.93 7.99 -17.31
C LYS A 55 17.84 8.06 -16.08
N PRO A 56 19.17 8.07 -16.25
CA PRO A 56 20.06 8.36 -15.14
C PRO A 56 19.77 9.76 -14.60
N GLN A 57 19.67 9.89 -13.29
CA GLN A 57 19.49 11.14 -12.58
C GLN A 57 20.56 11.25 -11.50
N SER A 58 21.02 12.47 -11.22
CA SER A 58 21.97 12.66 -10.14
C SER A 58 21.30 12.47 -8.78
N THR A 59 22.03 11.94 -7.81
CA THR A 59 21.54 11.79 -6.43
C THR A 59 21.06 13.13 -5.86
N GLN A 60 21.69 14.25 -6.24
CA GLN A 60 21.32 15.60 -5.82
C GLN A 60 19.91 15.98 -6.31
N GLU A 61 19.60 15.71 -7.59
CA GLU A 61 18.28 15.98 -8.18
C GLU A 61 17.20 15.09 -7.56
N ILE A 62 17.52 13.82 -7.30
CA ILE A 62 16.60 12.87 -6.65
C ILE A 62 16.27 13.35 -5.23
N ILE A 63 17.27 13.71 -4.42
CA ILE A 63 17.07 14.20 -3.05
C ILE A 63 16.26 15.51 -3.05
N SER A 64 16.57 16.44 -3.96
CA SER A 64 15.83 17.70 -4.06
C SER A 64 14.36 17.47 -4.41
N THR A 65 14.08 16.56 -5.34
CA THR A 65 12.70 16.21 -5.73
C THR A 65 11.95 15.56 -4.58
N LEU A 66 12.61 14.65 -3.83
CA LEU A 66 12.01 13.98 -2.68
C LEU A 66 11.62 14.98 -1.58
N HIS A 67 12.54 15.89 -1.23
CA HIS A 67 12.25 16.95 -0.25
C HIS A 67 11.09 17.85 -0.70
N GLN A 68 11.00 18.20 -1.98
CA GLN A 68 9.90 18.99 -2.51
C GLN A 68 8.56 18.26 -2.37
N SER A 69 8.52 16.97 -2.72
CA SER A 69 7.29 16.16 -2.63
C SER A 69 6.77 15.99 -1.19
N LEU A 70 7.66 16.00 -0.20
CA LEU A 70 7.29 15.95 1.22
C LEU A 70 6.74 17.28 1.73
N ASN A 71 7.16 18.40 1.16
CA ASN A 71 6.65 19.73 1.51
C ASN A 71 5.30 20.03 0.85
N GLU A 72 5.02 19.45 -0.32
CA GLU A 72 3.74 19.61 -1.04
C GLU A 72 2.58 18.81 -0.41
N VAL A 73 2.86 17.81 0.43
CA VAL A 73 1.85 17.03 1.18
C VAL A 73 1.47 17.71 2.52
N GLY A 74 2.10 18.86 2.84
CA GLY A 74 1.95 19.59 4.10
C GLY A 74 1.01 20.79 4.09
N ASP A 75 0.35 21.11 2.97
CA ASP A 75 -0.67 22.17 2.81
C ASP A 75 -2.04 21.55 2.44
#